data_AF-A0A060IGE4-F1
#
_entry.id   AF-A0A060IGE4-F1
#
_cell.length_a   1.000
_cell.length_b   1.000
_cell.length_c   1.000
_cell.angle_alpha   90.00
_cell.angle_beta   90.00
_cell.angle_gamma   90.00
#
_symmetry.space_group_name_H-M   'P 1'
#
loop_
_entity.id
_entity.type
_entity.pdbx_description
1 polymer ?
#
loop_
_entity_poly.entity_id
_entity_poly.type
_entity_poly.pdbx_seq_one_letter_code
_entity_poly.pdbx_strand_id
1 'polypeptide(L)'
;QSNAAAAAFSPLSFSANTSLNVISRGFVSISPVQRPPRHSIVCEAAPAKKADSAAKRARQAEKRRIYNKSHKSEIRTRMKKVLESLDVLRRKPDAQPEEVITIEKLIAEAYSVIDKAVKVGTLHRNTGARRKSRLARRKKVVEIHHGWYTPSPKPTA
;
A
#
# COMPACT_ATOMS: atom_id res chain seq x y z
N GLN A 1 -46.16 4.57 29.02
CA GLN A 1 -47.07 3.86 28.10
C GLN A 1 -46.33 3.64 26.80
N SER A 2 -46.29 2.40 26.36
CA SER A 2 -45.63 1.88 25.17
C SER A 2 -46.26 2.43 23.89
N ASN A 3 -45.46 2.60 22.82
CA ASN A 3 -45.63 1.78 21.61
C ASN A 3 -44.57 2.12 20.56
N ALA A 4 -43.80 1.10 20.23
CA ALA A 4 -43.05 0.99 18.99
C ALA A 4 -44.04 0.75 17.84
N ALA A 5 -43.85 1.43 16.72
CA ALA A 5 -44.46 1.06 15.45
C ALA A 5 -43.39 1.14 14.36
N ALA A 6 -42.87 -0.03 14.00
CA ALA A 6 -41.97 -0.24 12.88
C ALA A 6 -42.68 0.11 11.57
N ALA A 7 -42.12 1.04 10.79
CA ALA A 7 -42.57 1.31 9.44
C ALA A 7 -42.05 0.18 8.52
N ALA A 8 -42.94 -0.76 8.19
CA ALA A 8 -42.68 -1.82 7.24
C ALA A 8 -42.75 -1.29 5.80
N PHE A 9 -41.64 -1.37 5.08
CA PHE A 9 -41.57 -1.07 3.65
C PHE A 9 -42.32 -2.14 2.84
N SER A 10 -43.27 -1.70 2.02
CA SER A 10 -44.02 -2.54 1.08
C SER A 10 -43.17 -2.90 -0.14
N PRO A 11 -42.97 -4.18 -0.50
CA PRO A 11 -42.34 -4.53 -1.76
C PRO A 11 -43.35 -4.46 -2.91
N LEU A 12 -42.97 -3.74 -3.97
CA LEU A 12 -43.69 -3.67 -5.24
C LEU A 12 -43.81 -5.07 -5.87
N SER A 13 -45.03 -5.56 -6.04
CA SER A 13 -45.32 -6.83 -6.71
C SER A 13 -45.14 -6.70 -8.23
N PHE A 14 -44.18 -7.41 -8.80
CA PHE A 14 -44.08 -7.64 -10.24
C PHE A 14 -45.21 -8.59 -10.66
N SER A 15 -46.16 -8.11 -11.47
CA SER A 15 -47.18 -8.98 -12.07
C SER A 15 -46.56 -9.79 -13.20
N ALA A 16 -46.40 -11.09 -13.01
CA ALA A 16 -46.13 -12.03 -14.10
C ALA A 16 -47.47 -12.50 -14.67
N ASN A 17 -47.82 -11.98 -15.84
CA ASN A 17 -48.98 -12.44 -16.62
C ASN A 17 -48.59 -13.77 -17.28
N THR A 18 -48.96 -14.90 -16.70
CA THR A 18 -48.84 -16.22 -17.36
C THR A 18 -50.19 -16.62 -17.94
N SER A 19 -50.33 -16.45 -19.25
CA SER A 19 -51.48 -16.90 -20.03
C SER A 19 -51.58 -18.42 -20.00
N LEU A 20 -52.71 -18.94 -19.50
CA LEU A 20 -53.06 -20.36 -19.56
C LEU A 20 -53.40 -20.73 -21.02
N ASN A 21 -52.55 -21.56 -21.65
CA ASN A 21 -52.95 -22.31 -22.84
C ASN A 21 -53.43 -23.70 -22.39
N VAL A 22 -54.75 -23.83 -22.30
CA VAL A 22 -55.46 -25.10 -22.28
C VAL A 22 -55.56 -25.57 -23.72
N ILE A 23 -55.08 -26.78 -24.02
CA ILE A 23 -55.58 -27.75 -25.02
C ILE A 23 -54.44 -28.74 -25.35
N SER A 24 -54.59 -29.99 -24.89
CA SER A 24 -54.71 -31.17 -25.76
C SER A 24 -54.34 -32.44 -24.99
N ARG A 25 -55.26 -33.40 -25.03
CA ARG A 25 -55.19 -34.71 -24.40
C ARG A 25 -54.26 -35.63 -25.17
N GLY A 26 -53.43 -36.40 -24.45
CA GLY A 26 -52.69 -37.52 -25.01
C GLY A 26 -51.84 -38.21 -23.96
N PHE A 27 -52.40 -39.21 -23.27
CA PHE A 27 -51.67 -40.08 -22.35
C PHE A 27 -51.09 -41.25 -23.18
N VAL A 28 -49.77 -41.26 -23.40
CA VAL A 28 -49.08 -42.41 -24.00
C VAL A 28 -48.33 -43.13 -22.88
N SER A 29 -48.80 -44.33 -22.53
CA SER A 29 -48.16 -45.20 -21.53
C SER A 29 -46.86 -45.78 -22.09
N ILE A 30 -45.71 -45.34 -21.58
CA ILE A 30 -44.41 -45.95 -21.84
C ILE A 30 -44.02 -46.79 -20.62
N SER A 31 -43.90 -48.10 -20.79
CA SER A 31 -43.43 -49.03 -19.75
C SER A 31 -41.98 -48.71 -19.37
N PRO A 32 -41.62 -48.58 -18.07
CA PRO A 32 -40.24 -48.34 -17.69
C PRO A 32 -39.44 -49.65 -17.68
N VAL A 33 -38.47 -49.76 -18.58
CA VAL A 33 -37.40 -50.78 -18.51
C VAL A 33 -36.51 -50.45 -17.32
N GLN A 34 -36.49 -51.30 -16.28
CA GLN A 34 -35.58 -51.16 -15.14
C GLN A 34 -34.14 -51.43 -15.57
N ARG A 35 -33.27 -50.42 -15.53
CA ARG A 35 -31.82 -50.57 -15.71
C ARG A 35 -31.16 -50.76 -14.35
N PRO A 36 -30.15 -51.64 -14.22
CA PRO A 36 -29.48 -51.89 -12.94
C PRO A 36 -28.73 -50.64 -12.46
N PRO A 37 -28.60 -50.46 -11.13
CA PRO A 37 -28.03 -49.24 -10.56
C PRO A 37 -26.55 -49.15 -10.94
N ARG A 38 -26.20 -48.14 -11.74
CA ARG A 38 -24.82 -47.70 -11.89
C ARG A 38 -24.36 -47.21 -10.53
N HIS A 39 -23.29 -47.79 -9.98
CA HIS A 39 -22.63 -47.25 -8.80
C HIS A 39 -22.26 -45.79 -9.09
N SER A 40 -23.03 -44.86 -8.54
CA SER A 40 -22.73 -43.44 -8.60
C SER A 40 -21.54 -43.21 -7.69
N ILE A 41 -20.36 -43.04 -8.27
CA ILE A 41 -19.26 -42.41 -7.55
C ILE A 41 -19.75 -40.98 -7.29
N VAL A 42 -20.21 -40.73 -6.06
CA VAL A 42 -20.58 -39.40 -5.61
C VAL A 42 -19.29 -38.60 -5.59
N CYS A 43 -19.07 -37.76 -6.61
CA CYS A 43 -18.11 -36.67 -6.48
C CYS A 43 -18.60 -35.82 -5.31
N GLU A 44 -17.97 -35.94 -4.14
CA GLU A 44 -18.22 -35.05 -3.01
C GLU A 44 -17.99 -33.61 -3.52
N ALA A 45 -19.07 -32.83 -3.54
CA ALA A 45 -19.06 -31.51 -4.14
C ALA A 45 -18.02 -30.63 -3.42
N ALA A 46 -16.94 -30.26 -4.12
CA ALA A 46 -15.95 -29.32 -3.62
C ALA A 46 -16.68 -28.08 -3.06
N PRO A 47 -16.33 -27.60 -1.85
CA PRO A 47 -17.07 -26.51 -1.23
C PRO A 47 -17.02 -25.31 -2.18
N ALA A 48 -18.20 -24.80 -2.55
CA ALA A 48 -18.38 -23.68 -3.46
C ALA A 48 -17.93 -22.36 -2.81
N LYS A 49 -16.65 -22.26 -2.45
CA LYS A 49 -16.02 -21.05 -1.94
C LYS A 49 -15.88 -20.07 -3.09
N LYS A 50 -16.73 -19.05 -3.10
CA LYS A 50 -16.62 -17.91 -4.03
C LYS A 50 -15.25 -17.24 -3.85
N ALA A 51 -14.69 -16.72 -4.94
CA ALA A 51 -13.39 -16.05 -4.91
C ALA A 51 -13.40 -14.87 -3.93
N ASP A 52 -12.73 -15.03 -2.80
CA ASP A 52 -12.69 -14.00 -1.76
C ASP A 52 -11.70 -12.88 -2.14
N SER A 53 -12.27 -11.78 -2.63
CA SER A 53 -11.53 -10.57 -2.96
C SER A 53 -10.83 -9.96 -1.74
N ALA A 54 -11.39 -10.13 -0.52
CA ALA A 54 -10.80 -9.64 0.72
C ALA A 54 -9.52 -10.40 1.04
N ALA A 55 -9.54 -11.74 1.02
CA ALA A 55 -8.34 -12.57 1.19
C ALA A 55 -7.25 -12.27 0.15
N LYS A 56 -7.61 -11.95 -1.10
CA LYS A 56 -6.64 -11.51 -2.12
C LYS A 56 -6.01 -10.16 -1.75
N ARG A 57 -6.81 -9.18 -1.34
CA ARG A 57 -6.32 -7.85 -0.93
C ARG A 57 -5.40 -7.95 0.29
N ALA A 58 -5.74 -8.79 1.27
CA ALA A 58 -4.89 -9.05 2.44
C ALA A 58 -3.50 -9.57 2.05
N ARG A 59 -3.44 -10.58 1.16
CA ARG A 59 -2.16 -11.13 0.64
C ARG A 59 -1.34 -10.08 -0.12
N GLN A 60 -1.98 -9.25 -0.94
CA GLN A 60 -1.29 -8.18 -1.67
C GLN A 60 -0.79 -7.08 -0.74
N ALA A 61 -1.56 -6.73 0.29
CA ALA A 61 -1.19 -5.74 1.28
C ALA A 61 0.04 -6.19 2.06
N GLU A 62 0.13 -7.46 2.48
CA GLU A 62 1.30 -7.96 3.21
C GLU A 62 2.57 -7.90 2.35
N LYS A 63 2.48 -8.31 1.07
CA LYS A 63 3.61 -8.20 0.12
C LYS A 63 4.09 -6.76 -0.03
N ARG A 64 3.16 -5.82 -0.23
CA ARG A 64 3.47 -4.38 -0.32
C ARG A 64 4.01 -3.82 1.00
N ARG A 65 3.51 -4.30 2.15
CA ARG A 65 3.95 -3.90 3.48
C ARG A 65 5.42 -4.23 3.68
N ILE A 66 5.82 -5.47 3.40
CA ILE A 66 7.22 -5.93 3.54
C ILE A 66 8.15 -5.09 2.66
N TYR A 67 7.78 -4.91 1.39
CA TYR A 67 8.56 -4.12 0.43
C TYR A 67 8.67 -2.64 0.83
N ASN A 68 7.57 -2.01 1.23
CA ASN A 68 7.57 -0.61 1.66
C ASN A 68 8.31 -0.43 3.00
N LYS A 69 8.25 -1.43 3.88
CA LYS A 69 8.97 -1.43 5.16
C LYS A 69 10.47 -1.40 4.92
N SER A 70 11.00 -2.25 4.04
CA SER A 70 12.46 -2.31 3.77
C SER A 70 13.00 -0.98 3.25
N HIS A 71 12.32 -0.36 2.27
CA HIS A 71 12.71 0.94 1.71
C HIS A 71 12.62 2.06 2.76
N LYS A 72 11.55 2.08 3.57
CA LYS A 72 11.39 3.09 4.63
C LYS A 72 12.47 2.93 5.70
N SER A 73 12.80 1.70 6.10
CA SER A 73 13.87 1.45 7.07
C SER A 73 15.24 1.81 6.49
N GLU A 74 15.52 1.48 5.23
CA GLU A 74 16.79 1.81 4.60
C GLU A 74 17.03 3.32 4.60
N ILE A 75 16.04 4.11 4.15
CA ILE A 75 16.15 5.58 4.17
C ILE A 75 16.39 6.07 5.60
N ARG A 76 15.66 5.56 6.59
CA ARG A 76 15.84 5.95 8.00
C ARG A 76 17.26 5.66 8.48
N THR A 77 17.81 4.50 8.14
CA THR A 77 19.17 4.09 8.53
C THR A 77 20.23 4.96 7.87
N ARG A 78 20.16 5.18 6.54
CA ARG A 78 21.14 6.04 5.83
C ARG A 78 21.09 7.47 6.33
N MET A 79 19.88 8.02 6.54
CA MET A 79 19.71 9.36 7.11
C MET A 79 20.26 9.45 8.53
N LYS A 80 20.05 8.43 9.37
CA LYS A 80 20.59 8.40 10.73
C LYS A 80 22.11 8.46 10.72
N LYS A 81 22.77 7.64 9.89
CA LYS A 81 24.24 7.67 9.72
C LYS A 81 24.76 9.07 9.36
N VAL A 82 24.14 9.73 8.38
CA VAL A 82 24.54 11.09 7.98
C VAL A 82 24.38 12.08 9.13
N LEU A 83 23.28 12.02 9.87
CA LEU A 83 23.03 12.93 11.00
C LEU A 83 24.01 12.70 12.14
N GLU A 84 24.33 11.44 12.46
CA GLU A 84 25.33 11.11 13.48
C GLU A 84 26.72 11.62 13.09
N SER A 85 27.13 11.42 11.83
CA SER A 85 28.42 11.96 11.34
C SER A 85 28.47 13.49 11.39
N LEU A 86 27.38 14.18 11.03
CA LEU A 86 27.30 15.65 11.12
C LEU A 86 27.30 16.15 12.56
N ASP A 87 26.64 15.45 13.48
CA ASP A 87 26.60 15.82 14.90
C ASP A 87 27.98 15.62 15.56
N VAL A 88 28.73 14.59 15.16
CA VAL A 88 30.13 14.40 15.59
C VAL A 88 31.01 15.52 15.05
N LEU A 89 30.89 15.86 13.76
CA LEU A 89 31.68 16.93 13.14
C LEU A 89 31.42 18.27 13.81
N ARG A 90 30.16 18.59 14.12
CA ARG A 90 29.79 19.83 14.83
C ARG A 90 30.45 19.98 16.20
N ARG A 91 30.72 18.88 16.90
CA ARG A 91 31.30 18.91 18.26
C ARG A 91 32.82 19.02 18.25
N LYS A 92 33.47 18.60 17.16
CA LYS A 92 34.93 18.67 17.02
C LYS A 92 35.32 20.06 16.51
N PRO A 93 36.18 20.82 17.21
CA PRO A 93 36.63 22.13 16.74
C PRO A 93 37.64 22.02 15.58
N ASP A 94 38.46 20.98 15.55
CA ASP A 94 39.55 20.79 14.56
C ASP A 94 39.11 19.93 13.36
N ALA A 95 37.99 20.29 12.73
CA ALA A 95 37.45 19.56 11.60
C ALA A 95 38.35 19.70 10.36
N GLN A 96 38.87 18.57 9.86
CA GLN A 96 39.61 18.53 8.60
C GLN A 96 38.66 18.49 7.39
N PRO A 97 39.01 19.11 6.25
CA PRO A 97 38.19 19.10 5.04
C PRO A 97 37.95 17.68 4.50
N GLU A 98 38.82 16.73 4.81
CA GLU A 98 38.69 15.33 4.42
C GLU A 98 37.46 14.65 5.04
N GLU A 99 37.08 15.00 6.27
CA GLU A 99 35.89 14.44 6.92
C GLU A 99 34.61 14.87 6.17
N VAL A 100 34.59 16.06 5.59
CA VAL A 100 33.44 16.57 4.79
C VAL A 100 33.22 15.71 3.55
N ILE A 101 34.29 15.32 2.86
CA ILE A 101 34.20 14.48 1.65
C ILE A 101 33.56 13.13 1.98
N THR A 102 33.88 12.55 3.14
CA THR A 102 33.25 11.28 3.56
C THR A 102 31.75 11.46 3.82
N ILE A 103 31.36 12.56 4.44
CA ILE A 103 29.94 12.89 4.70
C ILE A 103 29.19 13.13 3.40
N GLU A 104 29.81 13.78 2.41
CA GLU A 104 29.21 14.00 1.09
C GLU A 104 28.92 12.69 0.36
N LYS A 105 29.81 11.70 0.47
CA LYS A 105 29.56 10.34 -0.04
C LYS A 105 28.34 9.72 0.63
N LEU A 106 28.22 9.82 1.95
CA LEU A 106 27.05 9.33 2.69
C LEU A 106 25.75 10.07 2.31
N ILE A 107 25.83 11.37 2.05
CA ILE A 107 24.69 12.16 1.56
C ILE A 107 24.27 11.70 0.16
N ALA A 108 25.23 11.48 -0.74
CA ALA A 108 24.96 10.98 -2.09
C ALA A 108 24.26 9.61 -2.06
N GLU A 109 24.72 8.70 -1.21
CA GLU A 109 24.04 7.42 -0.96
C GLU A 109 22.61 7.62 -0.46
N ALA A 110 22.41 8.48 0.54
CA ALA A 110 21.10 8.77 1.09
C ALA A 110 20.16 9.36 0.02
N TYR A 111 20.65 10.25 -0.84
CA TYR A 111 19.87 10.82 -1.94
C TYR A 111 19.48 9.76 -2.97
N SER A 112 20.41 8.88 -3.35
CA SER A 112 20.14 7.76 -4.26
C SER A 112 19.01 6.87 -3.75
N VAL A 113 19.04 6.48 -2.48
CA VAL A 113 17.99 5.65 -1.88
C VAL A 113 16.65 6.39 -1.78
N ILE A 114 16.65 7.68 -1.42
CA ILE A 114 15.43 8.50 -1.36
C ILE A 114 14.77 8.57 -2.74
N ASP A 115 15.55 8.84 -3.79
CA ASP A 115 15.00 9.01 -5.14
C ASP A 115 14.52 7.70 -5.75
N LYS A 116 15.22 6.59 -5.49
CA LYS A 116 14.75 5.26 -5.84
C LYS A 116 13.39 4.97 -5.19
N ALA A 117 13.24 5.28 -3.90
CA ALA A 117 11.97 5.08 -3.20
C ALA A 117 10.84 6.00 -3.69
N VAL A 118 11.17 7.19 -4.22
CA VAL A 118 10.19 8.08 -4.87
C VAL A 118 9.79 7.52 -6.24
N LYS A 119 10.75 7.10 -7.06
CA LYS A 119 10.50 6.50 -8.38
C LYS A 119 9.62 5.25 -8.30
N VAL A 120 9.89 4.40 -7.31
CA VAL A 120 9.13 3.18 -7.04
C VAL A 120 7.75 3.46 -6.45
N GLY A 121 7.51 4.66 -5.90
CA GLY A 121 6.22 5.07 -5.33
C GLY A 121 6.03 4.70 -3.86
N THR A 122 7.07 4.20 -3.17
CA THR A 122 7.05 3.98 -1.71
C THR A 122 6.94 5.29 -0.93
N LEU A 123 7.48 6.37 -1.49
CA LEU A 123 7.46 7.71 -0.92
C LEU A 123 6.89 8.73 -1.90
N HIS A 124 6.03 9.63 -1.42
CA HIS A 124 5.57 10.75 -2.24
C HIS A 124 6.70 11.75 -2.52
N ARG A 125 6.70 12.37 -3.73
CA ARG A 125 7.72 13.33 -4.19
C ARG A 125 8.02 14.44 -3.18
N ASN A 126 6.98 15.01 -2.56
CA ASN A 126 7.14 16.08 -1.57
C ASN A 126 7.82 15.57 -0.30
N THR A 127 7.55 14.34 0.10
CA THR A 127 8.20 13.74 1.29
C THR A 127 9.66 13.43 1.00
N GLY A 128 10.00 13.00 -0.22
CA GLY A 128 11.40 12.88 -0.67
C GLY A 128 12.12 14.23 -0.64
N ALA A 129 11.52 15.27 -1.23
CA ALA A 129 12.06 16.63 -1.23
C ALA A 129 12.29 17.18 0.20
N ARG A 130 11.33 16.98 1.11
CA ARG A 130 11.49 17.37 2.53
C ARG A 130 12.68 16.67 3.20
N ARG A 131 12.90 15.38 2.93
CA ARG A 131 14.04 14.64 3.49
C ARG A 131 15.38 15.14 2.97
N LYS A 132 15.48 15.41 1.66
CA LYS A 132 16.68 16.03 1.06
C LYS A 132 16.95 17.42 1.63
N SER A 133 15.92 18.25 1.70
CA SER A 133 16.01 19.60 2.29
C SER A 133 16.51 19.56 3.73
N ARG A 134 16.05 18.59 4.53
CA ARG A 134 16.51 18.39 5.91
C ARG A 134 18.02 18.12 5.99
N LEU A 135 18.55 17.22 5.15
CA LEU A 135 19.98 16.90 5.14
C LEU A 135 20.82 18.09 4.68
N ALA A 136 20.40 18.75 3.60
CA ALA A 136 21.08 19.95 3.08
C ALA A 136 21.13 21.08 4.11
N ARG A 137 20.03 21.34 4.82
CA ARG A 137 19.99 22.35 5.89
C ARG A 137 20.96 22.01 7.02
N ARG A 138 21.04 20.74 7.42
CA ARG A 138 21.95 20.30 8.50
C ARG A 138 23.42 20.44 8.09
N LYS A 139 23.79 20.06 6.87
CA LYS A 139 25.12 20.31 6.30
C LYS A 139 25.51 21.79 6.39
N LYS A 140 24.66 22.68 5.86
CA LYS A 140 24.91 24.13 5.87
C LYS A 140 25.12 24.71 7.27
N VAL A 141 24.36 24.25 8.27
CA VAL A 141 24.53 24.71 9.66
C VAL A 141 25.91 24.35 10.20
N VAL A 142 26.41 23.16 9.88
CA VAL A 142 27.75 22.72 10.30
C VAL A 142 28.83 23.52 9.59
N GLU A 143 28.67 23.80 8.29
CA GLU A 143 29.62 24.64 7.54
C GLU A 143 29.71 26.07 8.09
N ILE A 144 28.57 26.67 8.45
CA ILE A 144 28.51 27.99 9.09
C ILE A 144 29.19 27.96 10.47
N HIS A 145 28.97 26.91 11.25
CA HIS A 145 29.57 26.76 12.58
C HIS A 145 31.10 26.74 12.54
N HIS A 146 31.68 26.09 11.52
CA HIS A 146 33.14 26.05 11.32
C HIS A 146 33.66 27.26 10.53
N GLY A 147 32.79 28.18 10.09
CA GLY A 147 33.18 29.40 9.38
C GLY A 147 33.53 29.21 7.90
N TRP A 148 33.33 28.04 7.31
CA TRP A 148 33.66 27.78 5.89
C TRP A 148 32.65 28.37 4.91
N TYR A 149 31.45 28.71 5.38
CA TYR A 149 30.42 29.30 4.56
C TYR A 149 29.72 30.43 5.30
N THR A 150 29.72 31.62 4.69
CA THR A 150 28.92 32.76 5.15
C THR A 150 27.85 33.03 4.10
N PRO A 151 26.56 32.84 4.41
CA PRO A 151 25.50 33.09 3.45
C PRO A 151 25.42 34.59 3.16
N SER A 152 25.57 34.96 1.89
CA SER A 152 25.29 36.32 1.43
C SER A 152 23.82 36.68 1.73
N PRO A 153 23.54 37.89 2.23
CA PRO A 153 22.17 38.37 2.36
C PRO A 153 21.51 38.38 0.97
N LYS A 154 20.31 37.83 0.91
CA LYS A 154 19.48 37.85 -0.30
C LYS A 154 19.11 39.31 -0.53
N PRO A 155 19.26 39.85 -1.75
CA PRO A 155 18.86 41.23 -2.03
C PRO A 155 17.37 41.35 -1.71
N THR A 156 17.05 42.23 -0.76
CA THR A 156 15.69 42.64 -0.45
C THR A 156 15.13 43.32 -1.69
N ALA A 157 14.10 42.71 -2.29
CA ALA A 157 13.31 43.29 -3.36
C ALA A 157 12.30 44.29 -2.79
#